data_AF-A0A7H8K4R2-F1
#
_entry.id   AF-A0A7H8K4R2-F1
#
_cell.length_a   1.000
_cell.length_b   1.000
_cell.length_c   1.000
_cell.angle_alpha   90.00
_cell.angle_beta   90.00
_cell.angle_gamma   90.00
#
_symmetry.space_group_name_H-M   'P 1'
#
loop_
_entity.id
_entity.type
_entity.pdbx_description
1 polymer ?
#
loop_
_entity_poly.entity_id
_entity_poly.type
_entity_poly.pdbx_seq_one_letter_code
_entity_poly.pdbx_strand_id
1 'polypeptide(L)'
;MTQRVAKRAQTKATGKQVAPAGQQPLSQFVQEMRGELARALPQHLTPDRIARIALTELRRVRHLAECTRASFGGALMTCAQLGLEPGGALGEAYLLPFFNKDARVYEVQLVIGYQGMIKLFWQHPLAAGLDAQVVYADDEFTYAYGLDPVLRHVPSMAADRGQPVAYYAVARLKNGGSAFVVLSPGDIEAVRRRSKARDSGPWRTDYDAMAKKTAIRQLFKLLPKSSELAQAVAHDGMVRRDATADGIDAVPDYIEGETVDASDTTGEPSDPASDSPSDTATDAS
;
A
#
# COMPACT_ATOMS: atom_id res chain seq x y z
N MET A 1 55.78 5.62 -43.84
CA MET A 1 54.64 5.03 -44.57
C MET A 1 53.70 4.38 -43.55
N THR A 2 52.73 5.11 -43.00
CA THR A 2 51.35 5.29 -43.50
C THR A 2 50.38 4.49 -42.61
N GLN A 3 49.86 5.17 -41.59
CA GLN A 3 48.45 5.35 -41.27
C GLN A 3 47.48 4.16 -41.04
N ARG A 4 46.70 4.37 -39.95
CA ARG A 4 45.23 4.23 -39.79
C ARG A 4 44.71 2.89 -39.25
N VAL A 5 44.26 2.86 -37.97
CA VAL A 5 42.96 3.30 -37.41
C VAL A 5 41.92 2.17 -37.48
N ALA A 6 41.37 1.75 -36.33
CA ALA A 6 39.94 1.78 -36.03
C ALA A 6 39.55 1.10 -34.71
N LYS A 7 38.96 1.92 -33.82
CA LYS A 7 37.93 1.63 -32.80
C LYS A 7 37.25 0.25 -32.90
N ARG A 8 37.33 -0.54 -31.83
CA ARG A 8 36.30 -1.55 -31.50
C ARG A 8 35.25 -0.89 -30.59
N ALA A 9 34.11 -0.59 -31.17
CA ALA A 9 32.89 -0.24 -30.46
C ALA A 9 32.35 -1.49 -29.75
N GLN A 10 32.03 -1.34 -28.47
CA GLN A 10 31.28 -2.32 -27.68
C GLN A 10 29.80 -2.20 -28.03
N THR A 11 29.26 -3.16 -28.76
CA THR A 11 27.82 -3.33 -28.94
C THR A 11 27.32 -4.23 -27.81
N LYS A 12 26.82 -3.64 -26.72
CA LYS A 12 26.03 -4.37 -25.71
C LYS A 12 24.67 -4.68 -26.34
N ALA A 13 24.44 -5.95 -26.65
CA ALA A 13 23.14 -6.46 -27.05
C ALA A 13 22.19 -6.41 -25.85
N THR A 14 21.16 -5.57 -25.94
CA THR A 14 20.05 -5.51 -25.01
C THR A 14 19.19 -6.76 -25.23
N GLY A 15 19.36 -7.78 -24.39
CA GLY A 15 18.53 -8.97 -24.38
C GLY A 15 17.11 -8.62 -23.95
N LYS A 16 16.21 -8.48 -24.92
CA LYS A 16 14.76 -8.41 -24.72
C LYS A 16 14.29 -9.82 -24.36
N GLN A 17 14.07 -10.10 -23.07
CA GLN A 17 13.43 -11.35 -22.67
C GLN A 17 11.95 -11.28 -23.10
N VAL A 18 11.57 -12.24 -23.96
CA VAL A 18 10.22 -12.39 -24.52
C VAL A 18 9.41 -13.22 -23.53
N ALA A 19 8.19 -12.77 -23.21
CA ALA A 19 7.22 -13.53 -22.42
C ALA A 19 7.04 -14.96 -22.97
N PRO A 20 6.74 -15.96 -22.12
CA PRO A 20 6.59 -17.35 -22.55
C PRO A 20 5.51 -17.46 -23.64
N ALA A 21 5.89 -18.07 -24.76
CA ALA A 21 5.04 -18.23 -25.94
C ALA A 21 3.78 -19.04 -25.60
N GLY A 22 2.60 -18.44 -25.81
CA GLY A 22 1.30 -19.12 -25.76
C GLY A 22 0.23 -18.45 -24.89
N GLN A 23 0.57 -17.50 -24.03
CA GLN A 23 -0.40 -16.76 -23.23
C GLN A 23 -0.67 -15.38 -23.83
N GLN A 24 -1.95 -15.03 -24.00
CA GLN A 24 -2.34 -13.69 -24.42
C GLN A 24 -1.81 -12.63 -23.43
N PRO A 25 -1.44 -11.43 -23.92
CA PRO A 25 -0.86 -10.40 -23.08
C PRO A 25 -1.85 -9.95 -21.99
N LEU A 26 -1.35 -9.60 -20.80
CA LEU A 26 -2.18 -9.13 -19.68
C LEU A 26 -3.07 -7.93 -20.06
N SER A 27 -2.64 -7.12 -21.02
CA SER A 27 -3.45 -6.02 -21.55
C SER A 27 -4.76 -6.46 -22.21
N GLN A 28 -4.75 -7.62 -22.87
CA GLN A 28 -5.95 -8.22 -23.45
C GLN A 28 -6.80 -8.87 -22.35
N PHE A 29 -6.15 -9.55 -21.40
CA PHE A 29 -6.83 -10.17 -20.27
C PHE A 29 -7.64 -9.16 -19.43
N VAL A 30 -7.11 -7.95 -19.20
CA VAL A 30 -7.87 -6.86 -18.52
C VAL A 30 -9.19 -6.54 -19.24
N GLN A 31 -9.24 -6.65 -20.56
CA GLN A 31 -10.47 -6.39 -21.32
C GLN A 31 -11.49 -7.52 -21.13
N GLU A 32 -11.03 -8.77 -21.06
CA GLU A 32 -11.86 -9.95 -20.83
C GLU A 32 -12.49 -9.91 -19.43
N MET A 33 -11.74 -9.42 -18.44
CA MET A 33 -12.20 -9.34 -17.05
C MET A 33 -13.27 -8.27 -16.78
N ARG A 34 -13.56 -7.35 -17.72
CA ARG A 34 -14.50 -6.22 -17.48
C ARG A 34 -15.86 -6.68 -16.94
N GLY A 35 -16.39 -7.79 -17.47
CA GLY A 35 -17.68 -8.33 -17.03
C GLY A 35 -17.64 -8.89 -15.61
N GLU A 36 -16.52 -9.44 -15.18
CA GLU A 36 -16.33 -9.92 -13.81
C GLU A 36 -16.10 -8.76 -12.83
N LEU A 37 -15.28 -7.78 -13.23
CA LEU A 37 -15.08 -6.55 -12.47
C LEU A 37 -16.41 -5.81 -12.24
N ALA A 38 -17.28 -5.76 -13.25
CA ALA A 38 -18.61 -5.16 -13.12
C ALA A 38 -19.49 -5.81 -12.06
N ARG A 39 -19.36 -7.13 -11.86
CA ARG A 39 -20.11 -7.86 -10.83
C ARG A 39 -19.56 -7.65 -9.43
N ALA A 40 -18.27 -7.38 -9.31
CA ALA A 40 -17.56 -7.24 -8.03
C ALA A 40 -17.46 -5.80 -7.52
N LEU A 41 -17.52 -4.80 -8.40
CA LEU A 41 -17.30 -3.41 -8.02
C LEU A 41 -18.49 -2.80 -7.24
N PRO A 42 -18.21 -1.98 -6.21
CA PRO A 42 -19.21 -1.09 -5.62
C PRO A 42 -19.83 -0.16 -6.67
N GLN A 43 -21.10 0.23 -6.47
CA GLN A 43 -21.89 1.00 -7.43
C GLN A 43 -21.26 2.34 -7.87
N HIS A 44 -20.35 2.91 -7.07
CA HIS A 44 -19.69 4.19 -7.35
C HIS A 44 -18.41 4.06 -8.18
N LEU A 45 -17.93 2.84 -8.46
CA LEU A 45 -16.75 2.59 -9.28
C LEU A 45 -17.13 1.91 -10.61
N THR A 46 -16.45 2.31 -11.68
CA THR A 46 -16.71 1.74 -13.01
C THR A 46 -15.62 0.73 -13.41
N PRO A 47 -15.99 -0.38 -14.06
CA PRO A 47 -15.03 -1.36 -14.59
C PRO A 47 -14.00 -0.72 -15.52
N ASP A 48 -14.44 0.25 -16.31
CA ASP A 48 -13.61 0.98 -17.26
C ASP A 48 -12.51 1.81 -16.58
N ARG A 49 -12.80 2.39 -15.42
CA ARG A 49 -11.80 3.11 -14.63
C ARG A 49 -10.74 2.14 -14.12
N ILE A 50 -11.14 1.05 -13.48
CA ILE A 50 -10.23 0.03 -12.95
C ILE A 50 -9.37 -0.58 -14.07
N ALA A 51 -9.98 -0.95 -15.19
CA ALA A 51 -9.28 -1.49 -16.35
C ALA A 51 -8.23 -0.50 -16.89
N ARG A 52 -8.55 0.79 -16.98
CA ARG A 52 -7.63 1.83 -17.45
C ARG A 52 -6.43 2.00 -16.52
N ILE A 53 -6.66 2.01 -15.21
CA ILE A 53 -5.59 2.14 -14.23
C ILE A 53 -4.71 0.88 -14.28
N ALA A 54 -5.30 -0.32 -14.30
CA ALA A 54 -4.56 -1.57 -14.42
C ALA A 54 -3.66 -1.62 -15.68
N LEU A 55 -4.16 -1.16 -16.84
CA LEU A 55 -3.38 -1.02 -18.07
C LEU A 55 -2.23 -0.01 -17.95
N THR A 56 -2.41 1.02 -17.14
CA THR A 56 -1.37 2.02 -16.86
C THR A 56 -0.29 1.42 -15.98
N GLU A 57 -0.67 0.69 -14.92
CA GLU A 57 0.27 0.01 -14.02
C GLU A 57 1.10 -1.05 -14.75
N LEU A 58 0.51 -1.81 -15.68
CA LEU A 58 1.24 -2.77 -16.53
C LEU A 58 2.41 -2.14 -17.31
N ARG A 59 2.34 -0.83 -17.59
CA ARG A 59 3.40 -0.08 -18.28
C ARG A 59 4.38 0.57 -17.31
N ARG A 60 3.90 0.98 -16.13
CA ARG A 60 4.66 1.73 -15.13
C ARG A 60 5.51 0.83 -14.24
N VAL A 61 4.98 -0.33 -13.88
CA VAL A 61 5.59 -1.25 -12.91
C VAL A 61 6.40 -2.32 -13.64
N ARG A 62 7.72 -2.33 -13.41
CA ARG A 62 8.64 -3.29 -14.03
C ARG A 62 8.25 -4.73 -13.67
N HIS A 63 8.31 -5.65 -14.64
CA HIS A 63 7.91 -7.06 -14.54
C HIS A 63 6.42 -7.32 -14.25
N LEU A 64 5.57 -6.29 -14.08
CA LEU A 64 4.14 -6.53 -13.87
C LEU A 64 3.47 -7.18 -15.09
N ALA A 65 3.89 -6.79 -16.29
CA ALA A 65 3.45 -7.41 -17.55
C ALA A 65 3.91 -8.87 -17.73
N GLU A 66 4.91 -9.32 -16.96
CA GLU A 66 5.44 -10.70 -16.99
C GLU A 66 4.77 -11.60 -15.95
N CYS A 67 3.92 -11.04 -15.07
CA CYS A 67 3.23 -11.81 -14.04
C CYS A 67 2.18 -12.77 -14.63
N THR A 68 1.88 -13.84 -13.90
CA THR A 68 0.85 -14.81 -14.33
C THR A 68 -0.54 -14.14 -14.42
N ARG A 69 -1.34 -14.54 -15.42
CA ARG A 69 -2.75 -14.10 -15.55
C ARG A 69 -3.56 -14.35 -14.27
N ALA A 70 -3.35 -15.52 -13.68
CA ALA A 70 -4.02 -15.94 -12.46
C ALA A 70 -3.78 -14.96 -11.29
N SER A 71 -2.51 -14.70 -10.97
CA SER A 71 -2.16 -13.78 -9.86
C SER A 71 -2.58 -12.34 -10.13
N PHE A 72 -2.41 -11.85 -11.36
CA PHE A 72 -2.83 -10.51 -11.75
C PHE A 72 -4.36 -10.34 -11.66
N GLY A 73 -5.11 -11.33 -12.16
CA GLY A 73 -6.57 -11.32 -12.10
C GLY A 73 -7.10 -11.40 -10.67
N GLY A 74 -6.54 -12.29 -9.84
CA GLY A 74 -6.93 -12.39 -8.43
C GLY A 74 -6.65 -11.11 -7.63
N ALA A 75 -5.50 -10.46 -7.86
CA ALA A 75 -5.20 -9.18 -7.25
C ALA A 75 -6.17 -8.07 -7.71
N LEU A 76 -6.46 -7.99 -9.01
CA LEU A 76 -7.40 -7.00 -9.56
C LEU A 76 -8.83 -7.21 -9.07
N MET A 77 -9.27 -8.47 -8.98
CA MET A 77 -10.58 -8.83 -8.44
C MET A 77 -10.69 -8.44 -6.96
N THR A 78 -9.65 -8.69 -6.17
CA THR A 78 -9.62 -8.29 -4.76
C THR A 78 -9.71 -6.77 -4.60
N CYS A 79 -8.98 -6.00 -5.41
CA CYS A 79 -9.15 -4.53 -5.45
C CYS A 79 -10.59 -4.12 -5.78
N ALA A 80 -11.20 -4.75 -6.78
CA ALA A 80 -12.57 -4.46 -7.19
C ALA A 80 -13.57 -4.73 -6.05
N GLN A 81 -13.47 -5.87 -5.38
CA GLN A 81 -14.34 -6.27 -4.26
C GLN A 81 -14.21 -5.35 -3.05
N LEU A 82 -12.99 -4.89 -2.75
CA LEU A 82 -12.71 -3.93 -1.68
C LEU A 82 -13.02 -2.47 -2.08
N GLY A 83 -13.37 -2.21 -3.33
CA GLY A 83 -13.56 -0.85 -3.84
C GLY A 83 -12.29 0.00 -3.80
N LEU A 84 -11.12 -0.63 -3.97
CA LEU A 84 -9.81 0.03 -3.97
C LEU A 84 -9.28 0.19 -5.39
N GLU A 85 -8.70 1.34 -5.69
CA GLU A 85 -8.07 1.61 -6.97
C GLU A 85 -6.66 0.99 -7.03
N PRO A 86 -6.39 0.06 -7.96
CA PRO A 86 -5.09 -0.60 -8.07
C PRO A 86 -4.07 0.33 -8.73
N GLY A 87 -3.16 0.90 -7.98
CA GLY A 87 -2.06 1.70 -8.48
C GLY A 87 -1.57 2.75 -7.49
N GLY A 88 -0.39 3.31 -7.77
CA GLY A 88 0.26 4.25 -6.85
C GLY A 88 -0.40 5.63 -6.75
N ALA A 89 -1.29 6.00 -7.66
CA ALA A 89 -1.81 7.37 -7.78
C ALA A 89 -2.63 7.85 -6.57
N LEU A 90 -3.48 6.98 -6.02
CA LEU A 90 -4.27 7.27 -4.80
C LEU A 90 -3.69 6.60 -3.55
N GLY A 91 -2.63 5.80 -3.70
CA GLY A 91 -2.03 5.03 -2.61
C GLY A 91 -3.01 4.06 -1.92
N GLU A 92 -4.03 3.59 -2.63
CA GLU A 92 -5.08 2.71 -2.09
C GLU A 92 -4.67 1.23 -2.12
N ALA A 93 -4.11 0.77 -3.22
CA ALA A 93 -3.63 -0.60 -3.39
C ALA A 93 -2.50 -0.64 -4.42
N TYR A 94 -1.52 -1.52 -4.23
CA TYR A 94 -0.37 -1.67 -5.11
C TYR A 94 -0.29 -3.09 -5.65
N LEU A 95 -0.10 -3.23 -6.96
CA LEU A 95 0.13 -4.50 -7.64
C LEU A 95 1.63 -4.70 -7.78
N LEU A 96 2.24 -5.49 -6.90
CA LEU A 96 3.69 -5.66 -6.85
C LEU A 96 4.12 -7.01 -7.44
N PRO A 97 5.01 -7.01 -8.44
CA PRO A 97 5.60 -8.23 -8.98
C PRO A 97 6.55 -8.87 -7.98
N PHE A 98 6.36 -10.17 -7.79
CA PHE A 98 7.15 -11.00 -6.89
C PHE A 98 7.64 -12.23 -7.64
N PHE A 99 8.95 -12.47 -7.63
CA PHE A 99 9.50 -13.65 -8.27
C PHE A 99 9.32 -14.87 -7.35
N ASN A 100 8.46 -15.79 -7.76
CA ASN A 100 8.28 -17.09 -7.11
C ASN A 100 9.42 -18.02 -7.56
N LYS A 101 10.33 -18.36 -6.64
CA LYS A 101 11.53 -19.16 -6.95
C LYS A 101 11.18 -20.60 -7.30
N ASP A 102 10.15 -21.16 -6.67
CA ASP A 102 9.74 -22.55 -6.86
C ASP A 102 9.05 -22.74 -8.22
N ALA A 103 8.07 -21.87 -8.52
CA ALA A 103 7.36 -21.91 -9.80
C ALA A 103 8.15 -21.25 -10.95
N ARG A 104 9.24 -20.53 -10.63
CA ARG A 104 10.10 -19.79 -11.56
C ARG A 104 9.33 -18.82 -12.45
N VAL A 105 8.33 -18.15 -11.89
CA VAL A 105 7.47 -17.16 -12.57
C VAL A 105 7.31 -15.91 -11.71
N TYR A 106 6.97 -14.79 -12.35
CA TYR A 106 6.50 -13.62 -11.64
C TYR A 106 5.02 -13.77 -11.27
N GLU A 107 4.67 -13.40 -10.05
CA GLU A 107 3.30 -13.34 -9.57
C GLU A 107 3.00 -12.00 -8.92
N VAL A 108 1.75 -11.59 -8.95
CA VAL A 108 1.31 -10.34 -8.33
C VAL A 108 0.98 -10.56 -6.87
N GLN A 109 1.67 -9.83 -6.00
CA GLN A 109 1.31 -9.66 -4.61
C GLN A 109 0.52 -8.35 -4.47
N LEU A 110 -0.69 -8.45 -3.92
CA LEU A 110 -1.48 -7.27 -3.62
C LEU A 110 -1.02 -6.68 -2.29
N VAL A 111 -0.65 -5.41 -2.29
CA VAL A 111 -0.36 -4.68 -1.05
C VAL A 111 -1.38 -3.57 -0.87
N ILE A 112 -2.15 -3.62 0.21
CA ILE A 112 -3.15 -2.60 0.53
C ILE A 112 -2.42 -1.37 1.05
N GLY A 113 -2.60 -0.25 0.37
CA GLY A 113 -2.01 1.01 0.75
C GLY A 113 -2.69 1.61 1.97
N TYR A 114 -1.98 2.53 2.62
CA TYR A 114 -2.46 3.18 3.83
C TYR A 114 -3.74 3.99 3.59
N GLN A 115 -3.84 4.70 2.46
CA GLN A 115 -5.05 5.40 2.06
C GLN A 115 -6.21 4.42 1.83
N GLY A 116 -5.92 3.23 1.30
CA GLY A 116 -6.91 2.16 1.14
C GLY A 116 -7.43 1.67 2.50
N MET A 117 -6.54 1.50 3.48
CA MET A 117 -6.96 1.16 4.85
C MET A 117 -7.85 2.24 5.46
N ILE A 118 -7.46 3.52 5.36
CA ILE A 118 -8.28 4.64 5.84
C ILE A 118 -9.66 4.65 5.16
N LYS A 119 -9.69 4.50 3.84
CA LYS A 119 -10.93 4.44 3.06
C LYS A 119 -11.84 3.32 3.54
N LEU A 120 -11.31 2.12 3.71
CA LEU A 120 -12.06 0.97 4.23
C LEU A 120 -12.57 1.22 5.66
N PHE A 121 -11.77 1.86 6.52
CA PHE A 121 -12.23 2.24 7.85
C PHE A 121 -13.43 3.18 7.76
N TRP A 122 -13.38 4.25 6.96
CA TRP A 122 -14.48 5.20 6.86
C TRP A 122 -15.73 4.67 6.18
N GLN A 123 -15.61 3.60 5.38
CA GLN A 123 -16.77 2.88 4.85
C GLN A 123 -17.49 2.03 5.92
N HIS A 124 -16.84 1.73 7.04
CA HIS A 124 -17.44 0.95 8.11
C HIS A 124 -18.57 1.75 8.80
N PRO A 125 -19.79 1.18 8.97
CA PRO A 125 -20.93 1.90 9.54
C PRO A 125 -20.67 2.50 10.93
N LEU A 126 -19.87 1.80 11.74
CA LEU A 126 -19.48 2.22 13.09
C LEU A 126 -18.29 3.19 13.13
N ALA A 127 -17.63 3.55 12.03
CA ALA A 127 -16.47 4.45 12.09
C ALA A 127 -16.86 5.84 12.59
N ALA A 128 -16.14 6.35 13.59
CA ALA A 128 -16.35 7.69 14.16
C ALA A 128 -15.10 8.55 14.17
N GLY A 129 -13.92 7.97 14.28
CA GLY A 129 -12.67 8.72 14.21
C GLY A 129 -11.47 7.81 14.03
N LEU A 130 -10.48 8.26 13.25
CA LEU A 130 -9.19 7.63 13.08
C LEU A 130 -8.14 8.73 13.10
N ASP A 131 -7.09 8.55 13.88
CA ASP A 131 -5.98 9.50 13.95
C ASP A 131 -4.67 8.76 14.24
N ALA A 132 -3.55 9.33 13.80
CA ALA A 132 -2.22 8.89 14.21
C ALA A 132 -1.28 10.08 14.36
N GLN A 133 -0.52 10.06 15.45
CA GLN A 133 0.31 11.18 15.86
C GLN A 133 1.70 10.71 16.25
N VAL A 134 2.62 11.67 16.18
CA VAL A 134 3.96 11.58 16.75
C VAL A 134 3.92 12.27 18.11
N VAL A 135 4.52 11.63 19.10
CA VAL A 135 4.78 12.19 20.42
C VAL A 135 6.25 12.55 20.47
N TYR A 136 6.53 13.80 20.81
CA TYR A 136 7.87 14.34 20.97
C TYR A 136 8.22 14.47 22.45
N ALA A 137 9.52 14.60 22.75
CA ALA A 137 10.06 14.56 24.10
C ALA A 137 9.43 15.58 25.06
N ASP A 138 9.04 16.76 24.55
CA ASP A 138 8.48 17.84 25.36
C ASP A 138 6.94 17.83 25.39
N ASP A 139 6.27 16.83 24.81
CA ASP A 139 4.83 16.69 24.89
C ASP A 139 4.38 16.07 26.22
N GLU A 140 3.19 16.44 26.71
CA GLU A 140 2.57 15.69 27.79
C GLU A 140 1.90 14.44 27.23
N PHE A 141 2.49 13.27 27.49
CA PHE A 141 1.97 12.00 27.01
C PHE A 141 1.81 10.98 28.14
N THR A 142 0.64 10.38 28.23
CA THR A 142 0.34 9.32 29.18
C THR A 142 -0.56 8.30 28.51
N TYR A 143 -0.20 7.03 28.65
CA TYR A 143 -1.05 5.94 28.20
C TYR A 143 -0.99 4.77 29.18
N ALA A 144 -2.06 4.00 29.22
CA ALA A 144 -2.14 2.75 29.95
C ALA A 144 -2.98 1.77 29.15
N TYR A 145 -2.47 0.56 28.99
CA TYR A 145 -3.29 -0.58 28.58
C TYR A 145 -3.96 -1.19 29.81
N GLY A 146 -4.92 -2.08 29.60
CA GLY A 146 -5.64 -2.76 30.66
C GLY A 146 -7.10 -2.98 30.28
N LEU A 147 -7.92 -3.28 31.29
CA LEU A 147 -9.37 -3.41 31.11
C LEU A 147 -10.03 -2.06 30.78
N ASP A 148 -9.42 -0.97 31.24
CA ASP A 148 -9.85 0.41 30.96
C ASP A 148 -8.67 1.19 30.37
N PRO A 149 -8.49 1.14 29.04
CA PRO A 149 -7.33 1.71 28.38
C PRO A 149 -7.43 3.23 28.29
N VAL A 150 -6.33 3.92 28.63
CA VAL A 150 -6.25 5.39 28.64
C VAL A 150 -5.17 5.85 27.66
N LEU A 151 -5.44 6.89 26.88
CA LEU A 151 -4.45 7.61 26.10
C LEU A 151 -4.74 9.11 26.18
N ARG A 152 -3.77 9.88 26.68
CA ARG A 152 -3.78 11.33 26.71
C ARG A 152 -2.51 11.85 26.05
N HIS A 153 -2.68 12.73 25.08
CA HIS A 153 -1.59 13.42 24.42
C HIS A 153 -1.94 14.91 24.33
N VAL A 154 -1.09 15.75 24.91
CA VAL A 154 -1.16 17.21 24.75
C VAL A 154 0.16 17.68 24.14
N PRO A 155 0.15 18.00 22.83
CA PRO A 155 1.31 18.55 22.16
C PRO A 155 1.83 19.83 22.84
N SER A 156 3.14 19.96 22.97
CA SER A 156 3.76 21.22 23.33
C SER A 156 3.60 22.25 22.22
N MET A 157 3.31 23.50 22.60
CA MET A 157 3.26 24.65 21.69
C MET A 157 4.64 25.26 21.43
N ALA A 158 5.72 24.68 21.98
CA ALA A 158 7.07 25.13 21.75
C ALA A 158 7.45 24.97 20.26
N ALA A 159 8.28 25.89 19.76
CA ALA A 159 8.77 25.85 18.38
C ALA A 159 9.63 24.60 18.10
N ASP A 160 10.34 24.12 19.11
CA ASP A 160 11.02 22.83 19.13
C ASP A 160 10.35 21.97 20.21
N ARG A 161 9.82 20.81 19.81
CA ARG A 161 9.16 19.84 20.72
C ARG A 161 10.13 18.73 21.14
N GLY A 162 11.38 18.78 20.66
CA GLY A 162 12.40 17.76 20.85
C GLY A 162 12.28 16.61 19.86
N GLN A 163 12.94 15.50 20.18
CA GLN A 163 12.97 14.30 19.35
C GLN A 163 11.69 13.44 19.50
N PRO A 164 11.27 12.69 18.47
CA PRO A 164 10.19 11.72 18.58
C PRO A 164 10.49 10.64 19.64
N VAL A 165 9.54 10.41 20.55
CA VAL A 165 9.65 9.41 21.63
C VAL A 165 8.62 8.29 21.52
N ALA A 166 7.51 8.53 20.83
CA ALA A 166 6.50 7.50 20.53
C ALA A 166 5.67 7.86 19.29
N TYR A 167 5.02 6.86 18.72
CA TYR A 167 4.05 6.99 17.65
C TYR A 167 2.79 6.26 18.06
N TYR A 168 1.62 6.86 17.90
CA TYR A 168 0.38 6.16 18.20
C TYR A 168 -0.65 6.30 17.09
N ALA A 169 -1.59 5.37 17.08
CA ALA A 169 -2.80 5.47 16.29
C ALA A 169 -4.01 5.14 17.17
N VAL A 170 -5.10 5.89 16.99
CA VAL A 170 -6.37 5.74 17.71
C VAL A 170 -7.50 5.56 16.73
N ALA A 171 -8.47 4.70 17.08
CA ALA A 171 -9.75 4.60 16.41
C ALA A 171 -10.89 4.73 17.42
N ARG A 172 -11.96 5.39 16.99
CA ARG A 172 -13.21 5.57 17.72
C ARG A 172 -14.35 5.04 16.88
N LEU A 173 -15.28 4.35 17.54
CA LEU A 173 -16.49 3.80 16.96
C LEU A 173 -17.72 4.52 17.51
N LYS A 174 -18.78 4.62 16.70
CA LYS A 174 -20.04 5.27 17.05
C LYS A 174 -20.75 4.62 18.24
N ASN A 175 -20.47 3.35 18.52
CA ASN A 175 -21.03 2.61 19.64
C ASN A 175 -20.25 2.82 20.96
N GLY A 176 -19.29 3.75 20.99
CA GLY A 176 -18.45 4.01 22.16
C GLY A 176 -17.19 3.14 22.26
N GLY A 177 -17.03 2.15 21.37
CA GLY A 177 -15.81 1.36 21.29
C GLY A 177 -14.61 2.22 20.84
N SER A 178 -13.44 1.96 21.41
CA SER A 178 -12.20 2.60 21.00
C SER A 178 -11.05 1.59 21.05
N ALA A 179 -10.02 1.83 20.26
CA ALA A 179 -8.79 1.07 20.27
C ALA A 179 -7.63 2.00 19.98
N PHE A 180 -6.48 1.73 20.56
CA PHE A 180 -5.25 2.42 20.24
C PHE A 180 -4.04 1.52 20.32
N VAL A 181 -2.99 1.91 19.60
CA VAL A 181 -1.66 1.30 19.68
C VAL A 181 -0.64 2.41 19.89
N VAL A 182 0.38 2.13 20.68
CA VAL A 182 1.53 3.00 20.90
C VAL A 182 2.77 2.18 20.52
N LEU A 183 3.63 2.77 19.71
CA LEU A 183 4.86 2.18 19.21
C LEU A 183 6.02 3.08 19.60
N SER A 184 7.08 2.48 20.14
CA SER A 184 8.34 3.18 20.35
C SER A 184 9.08 3.38 19.02
N PRO A 185 10.04 4.32 18.94
CA PRO A 185 10.96 4.41 17.81
C PRO A 185 11.68 3.08 17.52
N GLY A 186 11.95 2.27 18.56
CA GLY A 186 12.51 0.93 18.40
C GLY A 186 11.57 -0.06 17.69
N ASP A 187 10.27 0.00 17.95
CA ASP A 187 9.26 -0.81 17.25
C ASP A 187 9.15 -0.43 15.78
N ILE A 188 9.21 0.87 15.49
CA ILE A 188 9.23 1.38 14.11
C ILE A 188 10.49 0.90 13.39
N GLU A 189 11.66 0.99 14.01
CA GLU A 189 12.91 0.53 13.42
C GLU A 189 12.90 -1.00 13.18
N ALA A 190 12.27 -1.78 14.06
CA ALA A 190 12.09 -3.22 13.86
C ALA A 190 11.19 -3.55 12.64
N VAL A 191 10.18 -2.70 12.35
CA VAL A 191 9.39 -2.81 11.11
C VAL A 191 10.21 -2.37 9.90
N ARG A 192 10.90 -1.23 9.99
CA ARG A 192 11.74 -0.69 8.93
C ARG A 192 12.80 -1.70 8.50
N ARG A 193 13.50 -2.37 9.43
CA ARG A 193 14.54 -3.37 9.14
C ARG A 193 14.04 -4.56 8.29
N ARG A 194 12.75 -4.90 8.40
CA ARG A 194 12.10 -5.94 7.58
C ARG A 194 11.67 -5.45 6.21
N SER A 195 11.63 -4.14 6.00
CA SER A 195 11.34 -3.54 4.70
C SER A 195 12.54 -3.63 3.78
N LYS A 196 12.28 -3.94 2.51
CA LYS A 196 13.31 -3.88 1.47
C LYS A 196 13.68 -2.45 1.08
N ALA A 197 12.77 -1.49 1.31
CA ALA A 197 13.00 -0.07 1.11
C ALA A 197 13.57 0.62 2.37
N ARG A 198 14.15 -0.12 3.33
CA ARG A 198 14.61 0.46 4.60
C ARG A 198 15.60 1.61 4.45
N ASP A 199 16.42 1.58 3.40
CA ASP A 199 17.49 2.54 3.14
C ASP A 199 17.15 3.50 1.96
N SER A 200 15.91 3.46 1.46
CA SER A 200 15.48 4.22 0.29
C SER A 200 14.05 4.77 0.43
N GLY A 201 13.71 5.74 -0.43
CA GLY A 201 12.36 6.29 -0.50
C GLY A 201 11.88 6.96 0.81
N PRO A 202 10.58 6.84 1.13
CA PRO A 202 9.94 7.54 2.25
C PRO A 202 10.55 7.25 3.63
N TRP A 203 11.25 6.13 3.82
CA TRP A 203 11.93 5.86 5.10
C TRP A 203 13.10 6.83 5.36
N ARG A 204 13.64 7.48 4.32
CA ARG A 204 14.70 8.48 4.43
C ARG A 204 14.17 9.92 4.45
N THR A 205 13.14 10.19 3.65
CA THR A 205 12.60 11.57 3.48
C THR A 205 11.45 11.88 4.43
N ASP A 206 10.65 10.89 4.80
CA ASP A 206 9.35 11.04 5.48
C ASP A 206 9.18 9.99 6.60
N TYR A 207 10.20 9.82 7.43
CA TYR A 207 10.25 8.77 8.46
C TYR A 207 9.02 8.79 9.37
N ASP A 208 8.62 9.97 9.86
CA ASP A 208 7.46 10.11 10.76
C ASP A 208 6.14 9.74 10.08
N ALA A 209 5.99 10.03 8.78
CA ALA A 209 4.82 9.58 8.01
C ALA A 209 4.79 8.05 7.91
N MET A 210 5.95 7.42 7.69
CA MET A 210 6.08 5.96 7.65
C MET A 210 5.83 5.30 9.02
N ALA A 211 6.25 5.96 10.09
CA ALA A 211 5.97 5.53 11.45
C ALA A 211 4.47 5.60 11.77
N LYS A 212 3.79 6.69 11.43
CA LYS A 212 2.33 6.83 11.57
C LYS A 212 1.57 5.79 10.74
N LYS A 213 1.99 5.55 9.50
CA LYS A 213 1.45 4.47 8.65
C LYS A 213 1.60 3.10 9.33
N THR A 214 2.74 2.86 9.96
CA THR A 214 3.00 1.62 10.70
C THR A 214 2.07 1.50 11.91
N ALA A 215 1.87 2.57 12.68
CA ALA A 215 0.94 2.59 13.81
C ALA A 215 -0.49 2.25 13.36
N ILE A 216 -0.96 2.85 12.25
CA ILE A 216 -2.31 2.56 11.76
C ILE A 216 -2.43 1.12 11.27
N ARG A 217 -1.41 0.57 10.60
CA ARG A 217 -1.40 -0.85 10.23
C ARG A 217 -1.51 -1.79 11.44
N GLN A 218 -0.88 -1.45 12.56
CA GLN A 218 -1.01 -2.25 13.79
C GLN A 218 -2.40 -2.08 14.42
N LEU A 219 -2.93 -0.86 14.45
CA LEU A 219 -4.26 -0.57 14.98
C LEU A 219 -5.36 -1.38 14.29
N PHE A 220 -5.30 -1.50 12.97
CA PHE A 220 -6.31 -2.23 12.18
C PHE A 220 -6.39 -3.73 12.51
N LYS A 221 -5.37 -4.29 13.15
CA LYS A 221 -5.42 -5.68 13.63
C LYS A 221 -6.35 -5.85 14.84
N LEU A 222 -6.61 -4.77 15.57
CA LEU A 222 -7.44 -4.75 16.78
C LEU A 222 -8.90 -4.36 16.51
N LEU A 223 -9.17 -3.71 15.38
CA LEU A 223 -10.51 -3.20 15.09
C LEU A 223 -11.49 -4.34 14.75
N PRO A 224 -12.77 -4.20 15.13
CA PRO A 224 -13.80 -5.08 14.60
C PRO A 224 -13.79 -4.94 13.09
N LYS A 225 -13.55 -6.06 12.42
CA LYS A 225 -13.39 -6.07 10.97
C LYS A 225 -14.78 -6.21 10.35
N SER A 226 -15.19 -5.28 9.49
CA SER A 226 -16.22 -5.62 8.50
C SER A 226 -15.68 -6.74 7.60
N SER A 227 -16.56 -7.37 6.83
CA SER A 227 -16.18 -8.32 5.79
C SER A 227 -15.04 -7.80 4.91
N GLU A 228 -15.13 -6.54 4.49
CA GLU A 228 -14.16 -5.90 3.59
C GLU A 228 -12.84 -5.65 4.31
N LEU A 229 -12.86 -5.18 5.56
CA LEU A 229 -11.63 -4.97 6.32
C LEU A 229 -10.93 -6.29 6.67
N ALA A 230 -11.70 -7.33 6.96
CA ALA A 230 -11.19 -8.67 7.20
C ALA A 230 -10.50 -9.22 5.95
N GLN A 231 -11.15 -9.09 4.79
CA GLN A 231 -10.61 -9.47 3.49
C GLN A 231 -9.35 -8.65 3.16
N ALA A 232 -9.36 -7.33 3.34
CA ALA A 232 -8.20 -6.49 3.09
C ALA A 232 -6.99 -6.91 3.93
N VAL A 233 -7.18 -7.23 5.21
CA VAL A 233 -6.12 -7.74 6.09
C VAL A 233 -5.66 -9.15 5.69
N ALA A 234 -6.57 -10.00 5.22
CA ALA A 234 -6.25 -11.37 4.81
C ALA A 234 -5.49 -11.44 3.48
N HIS A 235 -5.75 -10.51 2.56
CA HIS A 235 -5.14 -10.45 1.23
C HIS A 235 -3.93 -9.51 1.13
N ASP A 236 -3.71 -8.64 2.13
CA ASP A 236 -2.55 -7.74 2.15
C ASP A 236 -1.23 -8.51 2.25
N GLY A 237 -0.38 -8.33 1.24
CA GLY A 237 0.88 -9.05 1.14
C GLY A 237 0.72 -10.53 0.78
N MET A 238 -0.39 -10.92 0.16
CA MET A 238 -0.62 -12.30 -0.27
C MET A 238 -0.82 -12.38 -1.79
N VAL A 239 -0.70 -13.58 -2.35
CA VAL A 239 -0.93 -13.85 -3.78
C VAL A 239 -2.20 -14.67 -3.94
N ARG A 240 -3.19 -14.10 -4.63
CA ARG A 240 -4.44 -14.78 -4.99
C ARG A 240 -4.40 -15.18 -6.45
N ARG A 241 -4.48 -16.49 -6.72
CA ARG A 241 -4.46 -17.05 -8.08
C ARG A 241 -5.87 -17.29 -8.65
N ASP A 242 -6.89 -17.30 -7.80
CA ASP A 242 -8.28 -17.39 -8.22
C ASP A 242 -8.81 -16.01 -8.61
N ALA A 243 -9.03 -15.81 -9.91
CA ALA A 243 -9.52 -14.55 -10.47
C ALA A 243 -11.06 -14.45 -10.48
N THR A 244 -11.79 -15.49 -10.07
CA THR A 244 -13.25 -15.48 -10.04
C THR A 244 -13.77 -14.61 -8.90
N ALA A 245 -15.00 -14.10 -9.02
CA ALA A 245 -15.63 -13.30 -7.97
C ALA A 245 -15.79 -14.09 -6.65
N ASP A 246 -16.07 -15.39 -6.73
CA ASP A 246 -16.30 -16.24 -5.56
C ASP A 246 -15.00 -16.62 -4.82
N GLY A 247 -13.84 -16.43 -5.45
CA GLY A 247 -12.53 -16.78 -4.90
C GLY A 247 -12.01 -15.89 -3.76
N ILE A 248 -12.77 -14.90 -3.27
CA ILE A 248 -12.27 -13.98 -2.22
C ILE A 248 -12.20 -14.63 -0.84
N ASP A 249 -13.03 -15.63 -0.62
CA ASP A 249 -13.06 -16.42 0.62
C ASP A 249 -12.01 -17.55 0.61
N ALA A 250 -11.37 -17.80 -0.54
CA ALA A 250 -10.23 -18.71 -0.61
C ALA A 250 -9.03 -18.07 0.11
N VAL A 251 -8.37 -18.86 0.97
CA VAL A 251 -7.17 -18.42 1.68
C VAL A 251 -6.09 -18.12 0.63
N PRO A 252 -5.63 -16.86 0.50
CA PRO A 252 -4.59 -16.54 -0.47
C PRO A 252 -3.25 -17.13 -0.01
N ASP A 253 -2.36 -17.39 -0.96
CA ASP A 253 -1.10 -18.06 -0.68
C ASP A 253 -0.01 -17.05 -0.29
N TYR A 254 0.76 -17.37 0.74
CA TYR A 254 2.03 -16.70 1.01
C TYR A 254 3.11 -17.33 0.13
N ILE A 255 3.90 -16.49 -0.54
CA ILE A 255 5.01 -16.96 -1.38
C ILE A 255 6.32 -16.46 -0.79
N GLU A 256 7.27 -17.38 -0.61
CA GLU A 256 8.65 -17.04 -0.29
C GLU A 256 9.41 -16.70 -1.58
N GLY A 257 9.94 -15.48 -1.67
CA GLY A 257 10.56 -15.00 -2.90
C GLY A 257 11.02 -13.55 -2.81
N GLU A 258 11.32 -12.97 -3.96
CA GLU A 258 11.89 -11.63 -4.03
C GLU A 258 10.99 -10.68 -4.81
N THR A 259 10.43 -9.67 -4.13
CA THR A 259 9.95 -8.44 -4.80
C THR A 259 11.07 -7.89 -5.67
N VAL A 260 10.75 -7.58 -6.92
CA VAL A 260 11.67 -6.81 -7.75
C VAL A 260 11.69 -5.38 -7.24
N ASP A 261 12.87 -4.77 -7.11
CA ASP A 261 13.05 -3.47 -6.47
C ASP A 261 12.02 -2.42 -6.91
N ALA A 262 11.24 -1.92 -5.96
CA ALA A 262 10.23 -0.88 -6.18
C ALA A 262 10.86 0.47 -6.62
N SER A 263 12.18 0.64 -6.47
CA SER A 263 12.90 1.84 -6.95
C SER A 263 12.92 1.99 -8.47
N ASP A 264 12.46 0.98 -9.22
CA ASP A 264 12.35 1.03 -10.68
C ASP A 264 10.93 1.34 -11.20
N THR A 265 9.95 1.65 -10.33
CA THR A 265 8.72 2.32 -10.80
C THR A 265 9.07 3.74 -11.22
N THR A 266 9.10 3.99 -12.53
CA THR A 266 9.28 5.34 -13.06
C THR A 266 8.04 6.16 -12.68
N GLY A 267 8.17 6.97 -11.64
CA GLY A 267 7.10 7.81 -11.10
C GLY A 267 6.40 7.19 -9.90
N GLU A 268 7.06 7.16 -8.75
CA GLU A 268 6.34 7.33 -7.49
C GLU A 268 5.80 8.77 -7.47
N PRO A 269 4.47 9.00 -7.40
CA PRO A 269 4.00 10.30 -6.98
C PRO A 269 4.47 10.49 -5.54
N SER A 270 5.18 11.59 -5.28
CA SER A 270 5.26 12.17 -3.95
C SER A 270 3.82 12.27 -3.43
N ASP A 271 3.51 11.54 -2.36
CA ASP A 271 2.23 11.71 -1.67
C ASP A 271 2.08 13.21 -1.37
N PRO A 272 0.94 13.84 -1.73
CA PRO A 272 0.72 15.21 -1.29
C PRO A 272 0.72 15.16 0.24
N ALA A 273 1.73 15.81 0.83
CA ALA A 273 1.76 16.08 2.25
C ALA A 273 0.36 16.55 2.67
N SER A 274 -0.17 15.95 3.73
CA SER A 274 -1.44 16.33 4.32
C SER A 274 -1.37 17.82 4.66
N ASP A 275 -1.96 18.65 3.81
CA ASP A 275 -2.16 20.06 4.07
C ASP A 275 -3.20 20.11 5.21
N SER A 276 -2.70 20.34 6.43
CA SER A 276 -3.58 20.67 7.54
C SER A 276 -4.17 22.04 7.21
N PRO A 277 -5.48 22.26 7.36
CA PRO A 277 -6.07 23.54 7.03
C PRO A 277 -5.42 24.63 7.88
N SER A 278 -4.58 25.46 7.26
CA SER A 278 -4.11 26.69 7.87
C SER A 278 -5.32 27.59 8.06
N ASP A 279 -5.63 27.92 9.31
CA ASP A 279 -6.67 28.87 9.70
C ASP A 279 -6.61 30.13 8.83
N THR A 280 -7.65 30.35 8.04
CA THR A 280 -7.98 31.66 7.52
C THR A 280 -8.32 32.56 8.72
N ALA A 281 -7.36 33.40 9.10
CA ALA A 281 -7.62 34.54 9.96
C ALA A 281 -8.54 35.51 9.21
N THR A 282 -9.80 35.54 9.63
CA THR A 282 -10.72 36.64 9.31
C THR A 282 -10.32 37.82 10.19
N ASP A 283 -9.57 38.75 9.62
CA ASP A 283 -9.39 40.08 10.17
C ASP A 283 -10.64 40.90 9.80
N ALA A 284 -11.42 41.27 10.82
CA ALA A 284 -12.50 42.25 10.69
C ALA A 284 -12.41 43.20 11.88
N SER A 285 -11.90 44.39 11.57
CA SER A 285 -12.04 45.61 12.36
C SER A 285 -13.50 46.04 12.48
#